data_AF-A0A6J1APQ4-F1
#
_entry.id   AF-A0A6J1APQ4-F1
#
_cell.length_a   1.000
_cell.length_b   1.000
_cell.length_c   1.000
_cell.angle_alpha   90.00
_cell.angle_beta   90.00
_cell.angle_gamma   90.00
#
_symmetry.space_group_name_H-M   'P 1'
#
loop_
_entity.id
_entity.type
_entity.pdbx_description
1 polymer ?
#
loop_
_entity_poly.entity_id
_entity_poly.type
_entity_poly.pdbx_seq_one_letter_code
_entity_poly.pdbx_strand_id
1 'polypeptide(L)'
;MVVFPSFFNIKSFKLTVSGAVCATTLARNGISVTLFDSARGPGGRMSQRREITEDGKELLFDHGAPYFTVTNPDVLSVVAEWESSGLVAEWKINLGSFDCFSNKFVNFEHQERRSKKYVGVPGMNSICKTLCHEPGVESKFNVGVGKFEWLENENLWLLTGLDGQNLGHFKGVVASDKNIVSPRFTEITGQLPPLDLSLAPELVKLQNIPVNPCFALMLAFTDPLPMVPAKGFSFTNSKVLSWAYCESSKPGRSSTSERWVLHSTMEYAKDVIAQTGLQKPSRETLSKVGNEMLQEFLGTGLSIPQPFFKKAHR
;
A
#
# COMPACT_ATOMS: atom_id res chain seq x y z
N MET A 1 -8.39 -17.08 27.69
CA MET A 1 -7.84 -16.62 28.99
C MET A 1 -6.35 -16.42 28.77
N VAL A 2 -5.86 -15.18 28.70
CA VAL A 2 -4.41 -14.91 28.56
C VAL A 2 -3.99 -14.19 29.83
N VAL A 3 -3.25 -14.91 30.68
CA VAL A 3 -2.69 -14.41 31.93
C VAL A 3 -1.29 -13.88 31.64
N PHE A 4 -1.03 -12.63 32.04
CA PHE A 4 0.25 -11.93 31.85
C PHE A 4 1.18 -12.11 33.06
N PRO A 5 2.50 -12.33 32.82
CA PRO A 5 3.50 -11.66 33.63
C PRO A 5 4.65 -11.05 32.80
N SER A 6 5.03 -9.83 33.20
CA SER A 6 6.29 -9.06 33.02
C SER A 6 7.23 -9.39 31.84
N PHE A 7 7.51 -8.34 31.05
CA PHE A 7 8.33 -8.26 29.83
C PHE A 7 7.80 -9.08 28.66
N PHE A 8 7.04 -8.43 27.76
CA PHE A 8 6.54 -9.03 26.52
C PHE A 8 7.28 -8.45 25.32
N ASN A 9 7.73 -9.33 24.41
CA ASN A 9 8.01 -9.01 23.02
C ASN A 9 6.87 -9.61 22.16
N ILE A 10 6.04 -8.78 21.53
CA ILE A 10 5.01 -9.22 20.57
C ILE A 10 5.38 -8.70 19.18
N LYS A 11 5.21 -9.49 18.11
CA LYS A 11 5.59 -9.08 16.74
C LYS A 11 4.40 -8.80 15.85
N SER A 12 4.57 -7.94 14.83
CA SER A 12 3.73 -7.92 13.63
C SER A 12 4.57 -8.18 12.37
N PHE A 13 4.07 -9.04 11.48
CA PHE A 13 4.74 -9.38 10.21
C PHE A 13 4.13 -8.67 8.99
N LYS A 14 5.00 -8.01 8.22
CA LYS A 14 4.74 -7.02 7.16
C LYS A 14 4.06 -5.76 7.66
N LEU A 15 4.80 -4.68 7.52
CA LEU A 15 4.42 -3.35 7.89
C LEU A 15 3.46 -2.73 6.88
N THR A 16 2.22 -3.18 7.01
CA THR A 16 1.06 -2.42 6.59
C THR A 16 0.56 -1.56 7.75
N VAL A 17 -0.42 -0.68 7.50
CA VAL A 17 -1.00 0.15 8.57
C VAL A 17 -1.56 -0.68 9.73
N SER A 18 -2.11 -1.87 9.48
CA SER A 18 -2.62 -2.72 10.56
C SER A 18 -1.51 -3.20 11.48
N GLY A 19 -0.36 -3.59 10.92
CA GLY A 19 0.80 -4.02 11.68
C GLY A 19 1.42 -2.90 12.50
N ALA A 20 1.56 -1.71 11.89
CA ALA A 20 2.07 -0.53 12.56
C ALA A 20 1.16 -0.07 13.71
N VAL A 21 -0.16 0.02 13.48
CA VAL A 21 -1.13 0.36 14.52
C VAL A 21 -1.13 -0.67 15.65
N CYS A 22 -1.10 -1.98 15.32
CA CYS A 22 -1.03 -3.03 16.33
C CYS A 22 0.23 -2.90 17.21
N ALA A 23 1.39 -2.68 16.59
CA ALA A 23 2.64 -2.50 17.30
C ALA A 23 2.63 -1.28 18.21
N THR A 24 2.20 -0.12 17.70
CA THR A 24 2.09 1.10 18.49
C THR A 24 1.13 0.93 19.67
N THR A 25 -0.03 0.29 19.45
CA THR A 25 -0.99 0.02 20.53
C THR A 25 -0.39 -0.87 21.61
N LEU A 26 0.33 -1.93 21.24
CA LEU A 26 1.00 -2.81 22.20
C LEU A 26 2.11 -2.07 22.96
N ALA A 27 2.94 -1.30 22.25
CA ALA A 27 4.02 -0.51 22.83
C ALA A 27 3.51 0.54 23.84
N ARG A 28 2.42 1.25 23.50
CA ARG A 28 1.73 2.18 24.41
C ARG A 28 1.17 1.49 25.67
N ASN A 29 0.98 0.17 25.64
CA ASN A 29 0.57 -0.65 26.78
C ASN A 29 1.75 -1.37 27.47
N GLY A 30 2.99 -0.91 27.25
CA GLY A 30 4.19 -1.42 27.93
C GLY A 30 4.71 -2.75 27.40
N ILE A 31 4.26 -3.17 26.22
CA ILE A 31 4.73 -4.38 25.54
C ILE A 31 5.75 -3.97 24.48
N SER A 32 7.01 -4.38 24.63
CA SER A 32 8.02 -4.19 23.59
C SER A 32 7.61 -4.94 22.32
N VAL A 33 7.85 -4.34 21.16
CA VAL A 33 7.47 -4.93 19.87
C VAL A 33 8.62 -4.86 18.89
N THR A 34 8.91 -5.98 18.22
CA THR A 34 9.81 -5.98 17.06
C THR A 34 8.99 -6.26 15.79
N LEU A 35 9.01 -5.31 14.86
CA LEU A 35 8.36 -5.37 13.55
C LEU A 35 9.34 -5.89 12.50
N PHE A 36 8.88 -6.79 11.63
CA PHE A 36 9.68 -7.32 10.53
C PHE A 36 8.97 -7.10 9.19
N ASP A 37 9.68 -6.52 8.23
CA ASP A 37 9.22 -6.39 6.85
C ASP A 37 10.34 -6.70 5.85
N SER A 38 10.01 -7.47 4.82
CA SER A 38 10.89 -7.76 3.67
C SER A 38 11.17 -6.52 2.80
N ALA A 39 10.35 -5.48 2.88
CA ALA A 39 10.52 -4.24 2.14
C ALA A 39 11.63 -3.38 2.75
N ARG A 40 12.16 -2.47 1.93
CA ARG A 40 13.22 -1.51 2.32
C ARG A 40 12.77 -0.46 3.32
N GLY A 41 11.47 -0.33 3.56
CA GLY A 41 10.93 0.72 4.41
C GLY A 41 9.43 0.57 4.63
N PRO A 42 8.85 1.46 5.45
CA PRO A 42 7.49 1.33 5.92
C PRO A 42 6.42 1.70 4.88
N GLY A 43 5.24 1.11 5.00
CA GLY A 43 4.01 1.55 4.34
C GLY A 43 3.22 0.42 3.67
N GLY A 44 3.88 -0.62 3.18
CA GLY A 44 3.22 -1.66 2.39
C GLY A 44 2.43 -1.04 1.22
N ARG A 45 1.12 -1.28 1.17
CA ARG A 45 0.23 -0.67 0.16
C ARG A 45 0.01 0.84 0.33
N MET A 46 0.44 1.43 1.45
CA MET A 46 0.48 2.88 1.66
C MET A 46 1.87 3.47 1.37
N SER A 47 2.78 2.69 0.78
CA SER A 47 4.12 3.17 0.46
C SER A 47 4.12 4.28 -0.60
N GLN A 48 5.07 5.20 -0.45
CA GLN A 48 5.33 6.26 -1.41
C GLN A 48 6.56 5.88 -2.24
N ARG A 49 6.43 5.97 -3.56
CA ARG A 49 7.53 5.74 -4.50
C ARG A 49 8.31 7.02 -4.67
N ARG A 50 9.64 6.92 -4.56
CA ARG A 50 10.58 8.00 -4.88
C ARG A 50 11.28 7.68 -6.19
N GLU A 51 11.28 8.63 -7.11
CA GLU A 51 11.92 8.55 -8.41
C GLU A 51 12.74 9.83 -8.63
N ILE A 52 13.90 9.70 -9.25
CA ILE A 52 14.79 10.82 -9.58
C ILE A 52 14.86 10.91 -11.10
N THR A 53 14.56 12.08 -11.65
CA THR A 53 14.62 12.36 -13.10
C THR A 53 16.06 12.57 -13.56
N GLU A 54 16.30 12.58 -14.87
CA GLU A 54 17.63 12.81 -15.44
C GLU A 54 18.22 14.18 -15.06
N ASP A 55 17.37 15.20 -14.92
CA ASP A 55 17.75 16.54 -14.44
C ASP A 55 17.83 16.64 -12.90
N GLY A 56 17.78 15.52 -12.18
CA GLY A 56 17.99 15.43 -10.75
C GLY A 56 16.79 15.82 -9.88
N LYS A 57 15.62 16.10 -10.47
CA LYS A 57 14.41 16.42 -9.72
C LYS A 57 13.83 15.17 -9.05
N GLU A 58 13.39 15.36 -7.82
CA GLU A 58 12.71 14.31 -7.06
C GLU A 58 11.21 14.31 -7.34
N LEU A 59 10.68 13.13 -7.67
CA LEU A 59 9.25 12.88 -7.83
C LEU A 59 8.79 11.85 -6.81
N LEU A 60 7.74 12.18 -6.07
CA LEU A 60 7.12 11.32 -5.08
C LEU A 60 5.70 10.91 -5.50
N PHE A 61 5.34 9.64 -5.33
CA PHE A 61 4.03 9.10 -5.72
C PHE A 61 3.46 8.13 -4.69
N ASP A 62 2.26 8.41 -4.18
CA ASP A 62 1.48 7.43 -3.42
C ASP A 62 0.81 6.45 -4.40
N HIS A 63 1.60 5.53 -4.95
CA HIS A 63 1.19 4.65 -6.05
C HIS A 63 0.18 3.57 -5.62
N GLY A 64 0.14 3.22 -4.32
CA GLY A 64 -0.78 2.25 -3.75
C GLY A 64 -2.10 2.88 -3.32
N ALA A 65 -2.32 3.04 -2.01
CA ALA A 65 -3.53 3.64 -1.45
C ALA A 65 -3.58 5.16 -1.74
N PRO A 66 -4.56 5.64 -2.52
CA PRO A 66 -4.61 7.05 -2.92
C PRO A 66 -5.11 7.95 -1.79
N TYR A 67 -6.10 7.48 -1.04
CA TYR A 67 -6.69 8.09 0.15
C TYR A 67 -7.39 7.00 0.95
N PHE A 68 -7.86 7.32 2.16
CA PHE A 68 -8.76 6.46 2.92
C PHE A 68 -9.95 7.25 3.44
N THR A 69 -11.03 6.55 3.76
CA THR A 69 -12.21 7.11 4.42
C THR A 69 -12.44 6.34 5.71
N VAL A 70 -13.12 6.98 6.67
CA VAL A 70 -13.39 6.38 7.97
C VAL A 70 -14.89 6.40 8.22
N THR A 71 -15.44 5.24 8.54
CA THR A 71 -16.85 5.07 8.92
C THR A 71 -17.00 4.48 10.32
N ASN A 72 -15.96 3.81 10.85
CA ASN A 72 -15.96 3.27 12.19
C ASN A 72 -15.61 4.38 13.22
N PRO A 73 -16.46 4.64 14.23
CA PRO A 73 -16.20 5.65 15.26
C PRO A 73 -14.90 5.46 16.05
N ASP A 74 -14.51 4.21 16.34
CA ASP A 74 -13.28 3.90 17.08
C ASP A 74 -12.03 4.22 16.26
N VAL A 75 -12.12 4.09 14.93
CA VAL A 75 -11.04 4.47 14.01
C VAL A 75 -11.02 5.99 13.82
N LEU A 76 -12.18 6.66 13.93
CA LEU A 76 -12.29 8.10 13.76
C LEU A 76 -11.55 8.86 14.85
N SER A 77 -11.56 8.37 16.09
CA SER A 77 -10.80 9.00 17.20
C SER A 77 -9.28 8.95 16.95
N VAL A 78 -8.78 7.80 16.49
CA VAL A 78 -7.36 7.62 16.11
C VAL A 78 -6.99 8.55 14.94
N VAL A 79 -7.86 8.67 13.94
CA VAL A 79 -7.62 9.54 12.78
C VAL A 79 -7.70 11.02 13.16
N ALA A 80 -8.54 11.40 14.14
CA ALA A 80 -8.57 12.76 14.68
C ALA A 80 -7.28 13.12 15.45
N GLU A 81 -6.70 12.18 16.20
CA GLU A 81 -5.36 12.33 16.81
C GLU A 81 -4.30 12.55 15.71
N TRP A 82 -4.35 11.77 14.62
CA TRP A 82 -3.45 11.95 13.49
C TRP A 82 -3.67 13.27 12.74
N GLU A 83 -4.91 13.73 12.61
CA GLU A 83 -5.23 15.00 11.93
C GLU A 83 -4.74 16.19 12.77
N SER A 84 -4.98 16.18 14.08
CA SER A 84 -4.53 17.23 15.00
C SER A 84 -3.01 17.34 15.13
N SER A 85 -2.28 16.23 14.94
CA SER A 85 -0.80 16.19 14.91
C SER A 85 -0.22 16.50 13.53
N GLY A 86 -1.06 16.73 12.51
CA GLY A 86 -0.64 17.01 11.14
C GLY A 86 -0.11 15.79 10.37
N LEU A 87 -0.27 14.58 10.92
CA LEU A 87 0.13 13.32 10.28
C LEU A 87 -0.79 12.96 9.10
N VAL A 88 -2.06 13.34 9.19
CA VAL A 88 -3.03 13.22 8.09
C VAL A 88 -3.75 14.54 7.86
N ALA A 89 -4.28 14.73 6.65
CA ALA A 89 -5.13 15.86 6.33
C ALA A 89 -6.26 15.43 5.39
N GLU A 90 -7.37 16.17 5.42
CA GLU A 90 -8.44 16.02 4.45
C GLU A 90 -7.97 16.47 3.04
N TRP A 91 -8.13 15.58 2.06
CA TRP A 91 -7.93 15.88 0.65
C TRP A 91 -9.22 16.42 0.02
N LYS A 92 -9.33 17.75 0.00
CA LYS A 92 -10.50 18.49 -0.48
C LYS A 92 -10.50 18.62 -2.01
N ILE A 93 -10.95 17.57 -2.69
CA ILE A 93 -11.16 17.57 -4.15
C ILE A 93 -12.56 17.17 -4.53
N ASN A 94 -12.97 17.51 -5.75
CA ASN A 94 -14.15 16.95 -6.40
C ASN A 94 -13.72 15.67 -7.13
N LEU A 95 -14.45 14.57 -6.86
CA LEU A 95 -14.32 13.37 -7.66
C LEU A 95 -15.29 13.43 -8.84
N GLY A 96 -14.87 12.89 -9.99
CA GLY A 96 -15.75 12.70 -11.15
C GLY A 96 -15.74 11.25 -11.64
N SER A 97 -16.51 10.99 -12.69
CA SER A 97 -16.37 9.77 -13.49
C SER A 97 -16.17 10.16 -14.95
N PHE A 98 -15.30 9.46 -15.66
CA PHE A 98 -15.08 9.64 -17.08
C PHE A 98 -15.59 8.42 -17.83
N ASP A 99 -16.51 8.61 -18.77
CA ASP A 99 -17.03 7.54 -19.59
C ASP A 99 -16.25 7.41 -20.90
N CYS A 100 -15.52 6.31 -21.05
CA CYS A 100 -14.69 6.04 -22.23
C CYS A 100 -15.51 5.76 -23.49
N PHE A 101 -16.81 5.43 -23.41
CA PHE A 101 -17.62 5.30 -24.62
C PHE A 101 -18.07 6.65 -25.18
N SER A 102 -18.56 7.55 -24.31
CA SER A 102 -19.02 8.87 -24.73
C SER A 102 -17.91 9.93 -24.78
N ASN A 103 -16.72 9.63 -24.25
CA ASN A 103 -15.60 10.55 -24.06
C ASN A 103 -15.99 11.81 -23.29
N LYS A 104 -16.77 11.65 -22.22
CA LYS A 104 -17.28 12.75 -21.41
C LYS A 104 -17.11 12.46 -19.94
N PHE A 105 -16.88 13.53 -19.18
CA PHE A 105 -17.09 13.49 -17.74
C PHE A 105 -18.58 13.39 -17.45
N VAL A 106 -18.93 12.42 -16.63
CA VAL A 106 -20.27 12.18 -16.09
C VAL A 106 -20.16 12.21 -14.56
N ASN A 107 -21.24 12.64 -13.89
CA ASN A 107 -21.37 12.58 -12.44
C ASN A 107 -20.21 13.23 -11.67
N PHE A 108 -20.21 14.56 -11.55
CA PHE A 108 -19.34 15.25 -10.59
C PHE A 108 -19.92 15.06 -9.18
N GLU A 109 -19.18 14.40 -8.30
CA GLU A 109 -19.58 14.25 -6.90
C GLU A 109 -19.29 15.54 -6.14
N HIS A 110 -20.35 16.20 -5.66
CA HIS A 110 -20.23 17.37 -4.76
C HIS A 110 -19.84 16.92 -3.33
N GLN A 111 -18.90 17.65 -2.71
CA GLN A 111 -18.29 17.31 -1.41
C GLN A 111 -19.27 17.19 -0.24
N GLU A 112 -20.42 17.86 -0.29
CA GLU A 112 -21.33 18.02 0.86
C GLU A 112 -22.00 16.72 1.35
N ARG A 113 -21.90 15.60 0.61
CA ARG A 113 -22.69 14.39 0.89
C ARG A 113 -21.89 13.17 1.36
N ARG A 114 -20.58 13.25 1.61
CA ARG A 114 -19.77 12.05 1.96
C ARG A 114 -18.68 12.28 3.00
N SER A 115 -18.27 11.16 3.61
CA SER A 115 -17.15 11.05 4.55
C SER A 115 -15.87 11.71 4.01
N LYS A 116 -15.15 12.39 4.91
CA LYS A 116 -13.83 12.99 4.63
C LYS A 116 -12.88 11.98 3.99
N LYS A 117 -12.11 12.43 3.00
CA LYS A 117 -11.05 11.66 2.35
C LYS A 117 -9.72 12.07 2.97
N TYR A 118 -9.06 11.17 3.66
CA TYR A 118 -7.80 11.46 4.34
C TYR A 118 -6.60 10.96 3.54
N VAL A 119 -5.52 11.73 3.64
CA VAL A 119 -4.19 11.34 3.13
C VAL A 119 -3.14 11.59 4.21
N GLY A 120 -2.12 10.73 4.29
CA GLY A 120 -0.94 10.98 5.12
C GLY A 120 -0.14 12.18 4.59
N VAL A 121 0.50 12.96 5.45
CA VAL A 121 1.28 14.17 5.10
C VAL A 121 2.73 14.02 5.60
N PRO A 122 3.77 14.26 4.76
CA PRO A 122 3.74 14.75 3.36
C PRO A 122 3.53 13.66 2.30
N GLY A 123 3.36 12.41 2.71
CA GLY A 123 3.14 11.24 1.84
C GLY A 123 2.26 10.22 2.54
N MET A 124 1.59 9.32 1.81
CA MET A 124 0.71 8.33 2.45
C MET A 124 1.47 7.43 3.43
N ASN A 125 2.75 7.18 3.16
CA ASN A 125 3.61 6.36 4.02
C ASN A 125 4.04 7.04 5.33
N SER A 126 3.82 8.34 5.49
CA SER A 126 4.15 9.10 6.71
C SER A 126 3.47 8.51 7.94
N ILE A 127 2.24 8.01 7.79
CA ILE A 127 1.47 7.35 8.84
C ILE A 127 2.25 6.16 9.39
N CYS A 128 2.57 5.20 8.51
CA CYS A 128 3.33 4.02 8.92
C CYS A 128 4.73 4.38 9.39
N LYS A 129 5.40 5.36 8.78
CA LYS A 129 6.72 5.84 9.24
C LYS A 129 6.66 6.29 10.68
N THR A 130 5.70 7.15 11.04
CA THR A 130 5.58 7.70 12.39
C THR A 130 5.32 6.58 13.40
N LEU A 131 4.34 5.72 13.12
CA LEU A 131 3.98 4.59 14.00
C LEU A 131 5.15 3.61 14.24
N CYS A 132 6.02 3.41 13.25
CA CYS A 132 7.21 2.54 13.39
C CYS A 132 8.30 3.07 14.33
N HIS A 133 8.29 4.37 14.61
CA HIS A 133 9.30 5.03 15.45
C HIS A 133 8.73 5.40 16.84
N GLU A 134 7.51 4.93 17.16
CA GLU A 134 6.93 5.09 18.49
C GLU A 134 7.80 4.39 19.55
N PRO A 135 7.99 4.97 20.73
CA PRO A 135 8.74 4.34 21.81
C PRO A 135 8.22 2.92 22.12
N GLY A 136 9.15 1.96 22.21
CA GLY A 136 8.82 0.55 22.43
C GLY A 136 8.61 -0.27 21.15
N VAL A 137 8.65 0.36 19.98
CA VAL A 137 8.63 -0.31 18.66
C VAL A 137 10.03 -0.34 18.04
N GLU A 138 10.55 -1.53 17.81
CA GLU A 138 11.77 -1.77 17.05
C GLU A 138 11.42 -2.28 15.64
N SER A 139 11.77 -1.54 14.60
CA SER A 139 11.47 -1.92 13.21
C SER A 139 12.69 -2.49 12.48
N LYS A 140 12.54 -3.66 11.86
CA LYS A 140 13.54 -4.35 11.03
C LYS A 140 13.06 -4.44 9.58
N PHE A 141 13.70 -3.69 8.69
CA PHE A 141 13.43 -3.68 7.25
C PHE A 141 14.44 -4.53 6.47
N ASN A 142 14.08 -4.95 5.27
CA ASN A 142 14.81 -5.95 4.47
C ASN A 142 14.93 -7.31 5.17
N VAL A 143 14.01 -7.62 6.09
CA VAL A 143 14.01 -8.88 6.83
C VAL A 143 12.69 -9.59 6.57
N GLY A 144 12.69 -10.50 5.60
CA GLY A 144 11.57 -11.42 5.39
C GLY A 144 11.67 -12.59 6.36
N VAL A 145 10.60 -12.89 7.08
CA VAL A 145 10.52 -14.08 7.95
C VAL A 145 10.14 -15.27 7.07
N GLY A 146 10.94 -16.33 7.14
CA GLY A 146 10.76 -17.57 6.38
C GLY A 146 10.17 -18.72 7.19
N LYS A 147 10.36 -18.77 8.52
CA LYS A 147 9.82 -19.84 9.37
C LYS A 147 9.45 -19.32 10.77
N PHE A 148 8.34 -19.84 11.29
CA PHE A 148 7.89 -19.73 12.67
C PHE A 148 7.94 -21.10 13.31
N GLU A 149 8.58 -21.21 14.47
CA GLU A 149 8.72 -22.46 15.20
C GLU A 149 8.36 -22.23 16.66
N TRP A 150 7.44 -23.05 17.18
CA TRP A 150 7.09 -23.03 18.59
C TRP A 150 8.02 -23.95 19.37
N LEU A 151 8.81 -23.38 20.28
CA LEU A 151 9.70 -24.12 21.16
C LEU A 151 8.95 -24.45 22.46
N GLU A 152 8.33 -25.62 22.51
CA GLU A 152 7.46 -26.04 23.63
C GLU A 152 8.16 -25.99 24.99
N ASN A 153 9.43 -26.41 25.06
CA ASN A 153 10.23 -26.41 26.29
C ASN A 153 10.55 -24.99 26.80
N GLU A 154 10.61 -24.00 25.92
CA GLU A 154 10.95 -22.62 26.25
C GLU A 154 9.71 -21.72 26.37
N ASN A 155 8.56 -22.20 25.88
CA ASN A 155 7.32 -21.42 25.75
C ASN A 155 7.57 -20.12 24.94
N LEU A 156 8.35 -20.24 23.86
CA LEU A 156 8.76 -19.13 22.98
C LEU A 156 8.62 -19.51 21.51
N TRP A 157 8.37 -18.50 20.68
CA TRP A 157 8.47 -18.56 19.23
C TRP A 157 9.89 -18.25 18.77
N LEU A 158 10.51 -19.16 18.03
CA LEU A 158 11.72 -18.92 17.26
C LEU A 158 11.33 -18.48 15.84
N LEU A 159 11.95 -17.39 15.37
CA LEU A 159 11.78 -16.92 14.00
C LEU A 159 13.08 -17.04 13.22
N THR A 160 12.96 -17.55 11.99
CA THR A 160 14.06 -17.65 11.02
C THR A 160 13.74 -16.81 9.80
N GLY A 161 14.73 -16.07 9.31
CA GLY A 161 14.63 -15.28 8.08
C GLY A 161 14.55 -16.16 6.83
N LEU A 162 14.08 -15.57 5.74
CA LEU A 162 14.11 -16.18 4.40
C LEU A 162 15.54 -16.54 3.96
N ASP A 163 16.53 -15.87 4.52
CA ASP A 163 17.96 -16.08 4.32
C ASP A 163 18.57 -17.07 5.32
N GLY A 164 17.76 -17.67 6.20
CA GLY A 164 18.19 -18.60 7.24
C GLY A 164 18.71 -17.95 8.52
N GLN A 165 18.75 -16.62 8.62
CA GLN A 165 19.23 -15.95 9.83
C GLN A 165 18.28 -16.16 11.02
N ASN A 166 18.82 -16.35 12.22
CA ASN A 166 18.03 -16.36 13.45
C ASN A 166 17.57 -14.92 13.78
N LEU A 167 16.25 -14.71 13.82
CA LEU A 167 15.62 -13.41 14.09
C LEU A 167 15.20 -13.23 15.55
N GLY A 168 15.48 -14.22 16.41
CA GLY A 168 15.31 -14.21 17.86
C GLY A 168 14.12 -15.04 18.39
N HIS A 169 13.92 -14.95 19.71
CA HIS A 169 12.86 -15.63 20.45
C HIS A 169 11.81 -14.66 21.02
N PHE A 170 10.54 -15.05 20.96
CA PHE A 170 9.41 -14.14 21.23
C PHE A 170 8.28 -14.83 21.99
N LYS A 171 7.69 -14.12 22.95
CA LYS A 171 6.55 -14.65 23.72
C LYS A 171 5.25 -14.70 22.91
N GLY A 172 5.14 -13.87 21.86
CA GLY A 172 3.96 -13.84 21.01
C GLY A 172 4.24 -13.32 19.61
N VAL A 173 3.41 -13.76 18.67
CA VAL A 173 3.50 -13.38 17.25
C VAL A 173 2.13 -12.94 16.75
N VAL A 174 2.11 -11.84 15.99
CA VAL A 174 0.95 -11.35 15.24
C VAL A 174 1.35 -11.34 13.77
N ALA A 175 0.47 -11.87 12.92
CA ALA A 175 0.63 -11.81 11.48
C ALA A 175 -0.36 -10.78 10.92
N SER A 176 0.13 -9.72 10.29
CA SER A 176 -0.71 -8.69 9.66
C SER A 176 -0.93 -8.92 8.16
N ASP A 177 -0.53 -10.08 7.65
CA ASP A 177 -0.67 -10.47 6.25
C ASP A 177 -0.92 -11.97 6.10
N LYS A 178 -1.75 -12.35 5.12
CA LYS A 178 -2.15 -13.74 4.88
C LYS A 178 -1.04 -14.62 4.31
N ASN A 179 0.06 -14.02 3.83
CA ASN A 179 1.17 -14.79 3.25
C ASN A 179 1.89 -15.69 4.27
N ILE A 180 1.59 -15.54 5.56
CA ILE A 180 2.06 -16.46 6.60
C ILE A 180 1.62 -17.91 6.36
N VAL A 181 0.46 -18.12 5.74
CA VAL A 181 -0.10 -19.46 5.45
C VAL A 181 -0.49 -19.65 3.98
N SER A 182 -0.46 -18.59 3.16
CA SER A 182 -0.92 -18.65 1.77
C SER A 182 0.06 -19.39 0.87
N PRO A 183 -0.40 -20.32 0.01
CA PRO A 183 0.44 -21.00 -0.99
C PRO A 183 1.17 -20.04 -1.95
N ARG A 184 0.62 -18.84 -2.14
CA ARG A 184 1.26 -17.76 -2.91
C ARG A 184 2.65 -17.40 -2.38
N PHE A 185 2.92 -17.62 -1.09
CA PHE A 185 4.25 -17.43 -0.53
C PHE A 185 5.27 -18.34 -1.22
N THR A 186 4.92 -19.61 -1.45
CA THR A 186 5.75 -20.58 -2.17
C THR A 186 5.99 -20.19 -3.61
N GLU A 187 4.95 -19.73 -4.32
CA GLU A 187 5.08 -19.30 -5.72
C GLU A 187 6.02 -18.10 -5.89
N ILE A 188 6.11 -17.22 -4.90
CA ILE A 188 6.94 -16.01 -4.92
C ILE A 188 8.36 -16.29 -4.42
N THR A 189 8.51 -17.10 -3.38
CA THR A 189 9.78 -17.26 -2.65
C THR A 189 10.48 -18.60 -2.90
N GLY A 190 9.76 -19.61 -3.42
CA GLY A 190 10.23 -20.99 -3.50
C GLY A 190 10.25 -21.74 -2.16
N GLN A 191 9.85 -21.10 -1.05
CA GLN A 191 9.83 -21.69 0.29
C GLN A 191 8.40 -21.99 0.75
N LEU A 192 8.23 -22.95 1.65
CA LEU A 192 6.92 -23.22 2.25
C LEU A 192 6.42 -22.00 3.05
N PRO A 193 5.09 -21.83 3.21
CA PRO A 193 4.54 -20.75 4.03
C PRO A 193 5.18 -20.75 5.44
N PRO A 194 5.46 -19.57 6.02
CA PRO A 194 6.24 -19.49 7.25
C PRO A 194 5.66 -20.20 8.46
N LEU A 195 4.33 -20.26 8.59
CA LEU A 195 3.66 -20.90 9.72
C LEU A 195 3.18 -22.30 9.32
N ASP A 196 3.60 -23.31 10.08
CA ASP A 196 2.99 -24.63 10.01
C ASP A 196 1.55 -24.57 10.52
N LEU A 197 0.60 -24.94 9.67
CA LEU A 197 -0.81 -24.95 9.99
C LEU A 197 -1.18 -25.99 11.05
N SER A 198 -0.33 -26.98 11.33
CA SER A 198 -0.53 -27.91 12.46
C SER A 198 -0.63 -27.16 13.80
N LEU A 199 0.06 -26.02 13.93
CA LEU A 199 0.06 -25.16 15.11
C LEU A 199 -1.17 -24.26 15.22
N ALA A 200 -1.86 -24.02 14.10
CA ALA A 200 -3.03 -23.14 14.03
C ALA A 200 -4.00 -23.56 12.90
N PRO A 201 -4.68 -24.72 13.02
CA PRO A 201 -5.49 -25.29 11.93
C PRO A 201 -6.62 -24.37 11.45
N GLU A 202 -7.14 -23.52 12.33
CA GLU A 202 -8.19 -22.54 12.03
C GLU A 202 -7.79 -21.48 11.00
N LEU A 203 -6.48 -21.30 10.75
CA LEU A 203 -5.95 -20.36 9.77
C LEU A 203 -5.98 -20.90 8.34
N VAL A 204 -6.36 -22.16 8.11
CA VAL A 204 -6.51 -22.75 6.77
C VAL A 204 -7.44 -21.91 5.88
N LYS A 205 -8.47 -21.29 6.46
CA LYS A 205 -9.40 -20.38 5.75
C LYS A 205 -8.72 -19.16 5.13
N LEU A 206 -7.54 -18.77 5.63
CA LEU A 206 -6.78 -17.63 5.11
C LEU A 206 -6.03 -17.96 3.82
N GLN A 207 -5.81 -19.24 3.50
CA GLN A 207 -5.07 -19.67 2.31
C GLN A 207 -5.72 -19.18 1.02
N ASN A 208 -7.05 -19.21 0.98
CA ASN A 208 -7.86 -18.98 -0.22
C ASN A 208 -8.53 -17.60 -0.27
N ILE A 209 -8.12 -16.64 0.57
CA ILE A 209 -8.65 -15.28 0.49
C ILE A 209 -8.19 -14.65 -0.84
N PRO A 210 -9.12 -14.29 -1.74
CA PRO A 210 -8.78 -13.71 -3.04
C PRO A 210 -8.19 -12.31 -2.86
N VAL A 211 -7.27 -11.95 -3.75
CA VAL A 211 -6.70 -10.60 -3.83
C VAL A 211 -6.81 -10.13 -5.26
N ASN A 212 -7.44 -8.97 -5.45
CA ASN A 212 -7.60 -8.39 -6.78
C ASN A 212 -6.31 -7.66 -7.18
N PRO A 213 -5.66 -8.05 -8.29
CA PRO A 213 -4.46 -7.36 -8.76
C PRO A 213 -4.80 -6.00 -9.36
N CYS A 214 -3.84 -5.09 -9.33
CA CYS A 214 -3.90 -3.77 -9.93
C CYS A 214 -2.50 -3.35 -10.35
N PHE A 215 -2.36 -2.72 -11.50
CA PHE A 215 -1.16 -1.98 -11.88
C PHE A 215 -1.36 -0.49 -11.61
N ALA A 216 -0.30 0.18 -11.18
CA ALA A 216 -0.27 1.63 -11.01
C ALA A 216 0.66 2.26 -12.04
N LEU A 217 0.21 3.31 -12.73
CA LEU A 217 1.03 4.13 -13.62
C LEU A 217 1.26 5.50 -12.99
N MET A 218 2.52 5.83 -12.75
CA MET A 218 2.94 7.14 -12.23
C MET A 218 3.37 8.03 -13.38
N LEU A 219 2.78 9.23 -13.46
CA LEU A 219 3.00 10.21 -14.52
C LEU A 219 3.37 11.57 -13.93
N ALA A 220 4.27 12.30 -14.59
CA ALA A 220 4.51 13.71 -14.27
C ALA A 220 4.50 14.58 -15.54
N PHE A 221 3.92 15.75 -15.41
CA PHE A 221 3.75 16.77 -16.46
C PHE A 221 4.38 18.08 -15.99
N THR A 222 5.01 18.78 -16.93
CA THR A 222 5.67 20.06 -16.66
C THR A 222 4.64 21.10 -16.22
N ASP A 223 3.57 21.21 -17.02
CA ASP A 223 2.49 22.16 -16.81
C ASP A 223 1.24 21.46 -16.22
N PRO A 224 0.39 22.21 -15.49
CA PRO A 224 -0.91 21.72 -15.08
C PRO A 224 -1.76 21.21 -16.25
N LEU A 225 -2.70 20.31 -15.96
CA LEU A 225 -3.64 19.79 -16.97
C LEU A 225 -4.99 20.53 -16.88
N PRO A 226 -5.19 21.69 -17.55
CA PRO A 226 -6.39 22.52 -17.39
C PRO A 226 -7.65 21.86 -17.95
N MET A 227 -7.50 20.96 -18.94
CA MET A 227 -8.61 20.26 -19.58
C MET A 227 -9.10 19.04 -18.79
N VAL A 228 -8.44 18.70 -17.67
CA VAL A 228 -8.87 17.65 -16.75
C VAL A 228 -9.63 18.30 -15.58
N PRO A 229 -10.98 18.29 -15.58
CA PRO A 229 -11.80 19.09 -14.67
C PRO A 229 -11.84 18.59 -13.23
N ALA A 230 -11.45 17.34 -12.98
CA ALA A 230 -11.45 16.73 -11.65
C ALA A 230 -10.04 16.30 -11.25
N LYS A 231 -9.65 16.48 -9.98
CA LYS A 231 -8.34 16.04 -9.46
C LYS A 231 -8.33 14.59 -8.94
N GLY A 232 -9.45 13.89 -9.09
CA GLY A 232 -9.53 12.44 -9.01
C GLY A 232 -10.80 11.95 -9.72
N PHE A 233 -10.75 10.85 -10.45
CA PHE A 233 -11.92 10.32 -11.14
C PHE A 233 -11.79 8.85 -11.50
N SER A 234 -12.94 8.18 -11.59
CA SER A 234 -13.03 6.80 -12.09
C SER A 234 -13.17 6.79 -13.61
N PHE A 235 -12.76 5.70 -14.25
CA PHE A 235 -13.08 5.42 -15.64
C PHE A 235 -14.22 4.39 -15.70
N THR A 236 -15.28 4.69 -16.44
CA THR A 236 -16.32 3.72 -16.78
C THR A 236 -16.13 3.27 -18.22
N ASN A 237 -16.44 2.00 -18.49
CA ASN A 237 -16.30 1.38 -19.81
C ASN A 237 -14.87 1.33 -20.37
N SER A 238 -13.85 1.64 -19.55
CA SER A 238 -12.47 1.33 -19.89
C SER A 238 -12.18 -0.14 -19.64
N LYS A 239 -11.42 -0.76 -20.55
CA LYS A 239 -10.88 -2.10 -20.33
C LYS A 239 -9.57 -2.06 -19.54
N VAL A 240 -8.89 -0.91 -19.50
CA VAL A 240 -7.51 -0.78 -19.02
C VAL A 240 -7.42 0.00 -17.71
N LEU A 241 -8.08 1.17 -17.61
CA LEU A 241 -8.00 2.07 -16.45
C LEU A 241 -9.25 1.97 -15.57
N SER A 242 -9.07 2.07 -14.26
CA SER A 242 -10.17 2.14 -13.29
C SER A 242 -10.24 3.50 -12.60
N TRP A 243 -9.10 4.11 -12.27
CA TRP A 243 -9.02 5.39 -11.57
C TRP A 243 -7.83 6.24 -12.00
N ALA A 244 -7.98 7.55 -11.87
CA ALA A 244 -6.92 8.55 -11.95
C ALA A 244 -6.94 9.44 -10.71
N TYR A 245 -5.78 9.73 -10.13
CA TYR A 245 -5.63 10.61 -8.98
C TYR A 245 -4.51 11.61 -9.21
N CYS A 246 -4.79 12.91 -9.02
CA CYS A 246 -3.77 13.96 -9.07
C CYS A 246 -3.00 13.99 -7.74
N GLU A 247 -1.86 13.31 -7.71
CA GLU A 247 -0.98 13.21 -6.55
C GLU A 247 -0.56 14.60 -6.03
N SER A 248 -0.18 15.51 -6.93
CA SER A 248 0.26 16.87 -6.56
C SER A 248 -0.84 17.74 -5.96
N SER A 249 -2.11 17.34 -6.06
CA SER A 249 -3.22 18.06 -5.42
C SER A 249 -3.45 17.67 -3.95
N LYS A 250 -2.77 16.64 -3.46
CA LYS A 250 -2.87 16.21 -2.05
C LYS A 250 -2.15 17.19 -1.13
N PRO A 251 -2.67 17.46 0.08
CA PRO A 251 -2.00 18.29 1.08
C PRO A 251 -0.53 17.90 1.33
N GLY A 252 0.36 18.88 1.38
CA GLY A 252 1.79 18.67 1.66
C GLY A 252 2.61 18.04 0.53
N ARG A 253 2.07 17.93 -0.70
CA ARG A 253 2.84 17.51 -1.89
C ARG A 253 3.43 18.73 -2.58
N SER A 254 4.62 18.54 -3.18
CA SER A 254 5.23 19.57 -4.04
C SER A 254 4.33 19.96 -5.21
N SER A 255 4.30 21.26 -5.53
CA SER A 255 3.60 21.85 -6.68
C SER A 255 4.52 22.12 -7.88
N THR A 256 5.78 21.65 -7.87
CA THR A 256 6.75 21.91 -8.95
C THR A 256 6.41 21.25 -10.28
N SER A 257 5.57 20.23 -10.27
CA SER A 257 5.06 19.53 -11.46
C SER A 257 3.71 18.89 -11.13
N GLU A 258 2.83 18.80 -12.12
CA GLU A 258 1.56 18.10 -11.95
C GLU A 258 1.78 16.59 -12.08
N ARG A 259 1.40 15.83 -11.05
CA ARG A 259 1.67 14.40 -10.96
C ARG A 259 0.39 13.62 -10.82
N TRP A 260 0.32 12.50 -11.53
CA TRP A 260 -0.84 11.63 -11.57
C TRP A 260 -0.45 10.18 -11.27
N VAL A 261 -1.33 9.49 -10.55
CA VAL A 261 -1.30 8.05 -10.37
C VAL A 261 -2.56 7.48 -10.98
N LEU A 262 -2.40 6.62 -12.00
CA LEU A 262 -3.49 5.90 -12.63
C LEU A 262 -3.49 4.46 -12.14
N HIS A 263 -4.66 3.89 -11.89
CA HIS A 263 -4.84 2.49 -11.51
C HIS A 263 -5.51 1.73 -12.64
N SER A 264 -5.06 0.51 -12.90
CA SER A 264 -5.67 -0.35 -13.90
C SER A 264 -7.00 -0.94 -13.42
N THR A 265 -7.77 -1.53 -14.34
CA THR A 265 -8.83 -2.47 -13.98
C THR A 265 -8.23 -3.75 -13.39
N MET A 266 -9.06 -4.52 -12.69
CA MET A 266 -8.67 -5.84 -12.17
C MET A 266 -8.47 -6.83 -13.32
N GLU A 267 -9.35 -6.77 -14.31
CA GLU A 267 -9.40 -7.66 -15.48
C GLU A 267 -8.11 -7.52 -16.29
N TYR A 268 -7.73 -6.29 -16.64
CA TYR A 268 -6.47 -6.01 -17.32
C TYR A 268 -5.27 -6.55 -16.54
N ALA A 269 -5.23 -6.31 -15.22
CA ALA A 269 -4.14 -6.79 -14.40
C ALA A 269 -4.08 -8.32 -14.35
N LYS A 270 -5.23 -9.01 -14.28
CA LYS A 270 -5.31 -10.48 -14.33
C LYS A 270 -4.78 -11.01 -15.65
N ASP A 271 -5.13 -10.40 -16.79
CA ASP A 271 -4.68 -10.84 -18.11
C ASP A 271 -3.16 -10.72 -18.27
N VAL A 272 -2.58 -9.60 -17.83
CA VAL A 272 -1.12 -9.42 -17.84
C VAL A 272 -0.43 -10.44 -16.93
N ILE A 273 -0.99 -10.72 -15.75
CA ILE A 273 -0.44 -11.70 -14.80
C ILE A 273 -0.55 -13.13 -15.35
N ALA A 274 -1.64 -13.47 -16.04
CA ALA A 274 -1.81 -14.79 -16.66
C ALA A 274 -0.72 -15.06 -17.72
N GLN A 275 -0.25 -14.01 -18.40
CA GLN A 275 0.81 -14.10 -19.41
C GLN A 275 2.23 -14.09 -18.81
N THR A 276 2.42 -13.45 -17.65
CA THR A 276 3.76 -13.15 -17.11
C THR A 276 4.07 -13.84 -15.78
N GLY A 277 3.09 -14.49 -15.16
CA GLY A 277 3.20 -15.16 -13.88
C GLY A 277 3.03 -14.24 -12.66
N LEU A 278 3.10 -14.84 -11.48
CA LEU A 278 2.89 -14.16 -10.20
C LEU A 278 4.14 -13.48 -9.63
N GLN A 279 5.30 -13.75 -10.21
CA GLN A 279 6.57 -13.13 -9.84
C GLN A 279 6.57 -11.62 -10.15
N LYS A 280 7.62 -10.95 -9.68
CA LYS A 280 7.84 -9.52 -9.95
C LYS A 280 7.92 -9.29 -11.46
N PRO A 281 7.07 -8.42 -12.04
CA PRO A 281 7.11 -8.14 -13.48
C PRO A 281 8.48 -7.64 -13.94
N SER A 282 8.89 -8.05 -15.15
CA SER A 282 10.12 -7.56 -15.77
C SER A 282 10.01 -6.07 -16.15
N ARG A 283 11.15 -5.44 -16.47
CA ARG A 283 11.15 -4.03 -16.92
C ARG A 283 10.39 -3.87 -18.23
N GLU A 284 10.50 -4.84 -19.12
CA GLU A 284 9.83 -4.89 -20.42
C GLU A 284 8.32 -4.99 -20.23
N THR A 285 7.85 -5.87 -19.34
CA THR A 285 6.43 -5.98 -18.98
C THR A 285 5.91 -4.67 -18.40
N LEU A 286 6.61 -4.05 -17.45
CA LEU A 286 6.19 -2.77 -16.88
C LEU A 286 6.21 -1.63 -17.90
N SER A 287 7.16 -1.63 -18.84
CA SER A 287 7.21 -0.67 -19.93
C SER A 287 5.99 -0.81 -20.84
N LYS A 288 5.65 -2.05 -21.24
CA LYS A 288 4.44 -2.36 -22.02
C LYS A 288 3.17 -1.91 -21.30
N VAL A 289 3.01 -2.30 -20.03
CA VAL A 289 1.86 -1.88 -19.20
C VAL A 289 1.76 -0.36 -19.10
N GLY A 290 2.89 0.31 -18.86
CA GLY A 290 2.92 1.77 -18.78
C GLY A 290 2.57 2.44 -20.11
N ASN A 291 2.95 1.86 -21.25
CA ASN A 291 2.54 2.35 -22.57
C ASN A 291 1.03 2.18 -22.77
N GLU A 292 0.47 0.99 -22.52
CA GLU A 292 -0.95 0.71 -22.71
C GLU A 292 -1.85 1.58 -21.82
N MET A 293 -1.53 1.70 -20.53
CA MET A 293 -2.24 2.57 -19.60
C MET A 293 -2.12 4.06 -19.97
N LEU A 294 -0.96 4.51 -20.47
CA LEU A 294 -0.82 5.89 -20.95
C LEU A 294 -1.66 6.12 -22.21
N GLN A 295 -1.67 5.19 -23.16
CA GLN A 295 -2.46 5.32 -24.38
C GLN A 295 -3.96 5.41 -24.08
N GLU A 296 -4.47 4.60 -23.16
CA GLU A 296 -5.86 4.72 -22.70
C GLU A 296 -6.14 6.11 -22.11
N PHE A 297 -5.20 6.64 -21.31
CA PHE A 297 -5.35 7.96 -20.69
C PHE A 297 -5.31 9.11 -21.71
N LEU A 298 -4.39 9.06 -22.68
CA LEU A 298 -4.30 10.05 -23.75
C LEU A 298 -5.47 9.94 -24.74
N GLY A 299 -6.05 8.74 -24.88
CA GLY A 299 -7.23 8.47 -25.71
C GLY A 299 -8.54 9.09 -25.21
N THR A 300 -8.54 9.73 -24.03
CA THR A 300 -9.71 10.40 -23.45
C THR A 300 -10.17 11.64 -24.22
N GLY A 301 -9.35 12.17 -25.14
CA GLY A 301 -9.66 13.41 -25.86
C GLY A 301 -9.52 14.69 -25.03
N LEU A 302 -9.02 14.59 -23.80
CA LEU A 302 -8.82 15.73 -22.87
C LEU A 302 -7.56 16.56 -23.18
N SER A 303 -7.04 16.51 -24.41
CA SER A 303 -5.83 17.21 -24.86
C SER A 303 -4.64 17.12 -23.88
N ILE A 304 -4.41 15.91 -23.35
CA ILE A 304 -3.34 15.66 -22.38
C ILE A 304 -1.99 15.61 -23.13
N PRO A 305 -0.98 16.41 -22.74
CA PRO A 305 0.33 16.38 -23.38
C PRO A 305 1.08 15.09 -23.04
N GLN A 306 2.22 14.85 -23.70
CA GLN A 306 3.09 13.75 -23.29
C GLN A 306 3.71 14.04 -21.91
N PRO A 307 3.68 13.10 -20.96
CA PRO A 307 4.34 13.27 -19.68
C PRO A 307 5.86 13.20 -19.86
N PHE A 308 6.61 14.06 -19.14
CA PHE A 308 8.08 13.99 -19.14
C PHE A 308 8.59 12.80 -18.30
N PHE A 309 7.75 12.26 -17.42
CA PHE A 309 8.07 11.09 -16.61
C PHE A 309 6.93 10.07 -16.64
N LYS A 310 7.28 8.79 -16.79
CA LYS A 310 6.34 7.68 -16.76
C LYS A 310 6.98 6.44 -16.16
N LYS A 311 6.28 5.79 -15.22
CA LYS A 311 6.70 4.48 -14.70
C LYS A 311 5.53 3.66 -14.16
N ALA A 312 5.41 2.41 -14.63
CA ALA A 312 4.44 1.47 -14.10
C ALA A 312 4.98 0.71 -12.87
N HIS A 313 4.06 0.27 -12.03
CA HIS A 313 4.29 -0.56 -10.85
C HIS A 313 3.15 -1.58 -10.68
N ARG A 314 3.42 -2.64 -9.92
CA ARG A 314 2.44 -3.66 -9.53
C ARG A 314 2.55 -3.90 -8.04
#